data_AF-A0A958AHS7-F1
#
_entry.id   AF-A0A958AHS7-F1
#
_cell.length_a   1.000
_cell.length_b   1.000
_cell.length_c   1.000
_cell.angle_alpha   90.00
_cell.angle_beta   90.00
_cell.angle_gamma   90.00
#
_symmetry.space_group_name_H-M   'P 1'
#
loop_
_entity.id
_entity.type
_entity.pdbx_description
1 polymer ?
#
loop_
_entity_poly.entity_id
_entity_poly.type
_entity_poly.pdbx_seq_one_letter_code
_entity_poly.pdbx_strand_id
1 'polypeptide(L)'
;ADRSFNPATDGPEIWLKQDDGAFYTSQAAAQGYVTIHYQRDDMTYDGWGLHLWGDAIDPVEGTDWASPKPFDGIDDFGAYWTVDIVNTGAPVNFIIHNGDNKDPGPDQSFNPAEQADAYVLSGNETIYPTLAAATNTAVIHYHRADGDYGDPTSADFADFWGMHVWNGALTPNPSWQEPVRPTDFDSFGPYFAIPLTADATELAYILHRGDNKDPGPDQFLTFDKYAYEVWQLENADPETPYIIPVPTSGSAGGGGDLTKQQAHWLTADTIAWDMENATGNSYALWYAPEGGLSLAGGTISGGTSIPLTVDPAGLSDELKAKFPHLAGFSAFKLAAADVDMVGEILKGQFAIIAVNNEIVTDATGIQIPGVLDDLYTYNGSLGLEFMDQDPNLPYAYGPIDVRLWAPTARSVKLHLFLSADAPDAEQIIDMTAGDNGVWESTIQEIWYGKYYLYEVEVYVPSTGQVEHNIVTDPYAHGLSMNSTRTLIVDLNDPMLKPENWDKLTKPALAAPEDISLYELHMRDFSANDETVPAELRGKYGAFTVSDSDGMAHLKALADAGLTHLHLLPVFDI
;
A
#
# COMPACT_ATOMS: atom_id res chain seq x y z
N ALA A 1 42.69 -18.01 -6.67
CA ALA A 1 42.34 -18.35 -5.28
C ALA A 1 40.92 -18.88 -5.29
N ASP A 2 40.59 -19.82 -4.42
CA ASP A 2 39.21 -20.25 -4.26
C ASP A 2 38.40 -19.05 -3.76
N ARG A 3 37.22 -18.84 -4.36
CA ARG A 3 36.29 -17.78 -3.97
C ARG A 3 35.03 -18.44 -3.40
N SER A 4 34.54 -17.92 -2.30
CA SER A 4 33.28 -18.31 -1.69
C SER A 4 32.41 -17.08 -1.58
N PHE A 5 31.20 -17.18 -2.12
CA PHE A 5 30.14 -16.21 -1.91
C PHE A 5 28.95 -16.95 -1.32
N ASN A 6 28.10 -16.24 -0.63
CA ASN A 6 26.84 -16.75 -0.14
C ASN A 6 25.75 -16.13 -1.03
N PRO A 7 25.15 -16.88 -1.97
CA PRO A 7 24.06 -16.39 -2.82
C PRO A 7 22.90 -15.80 -2.01
N ALA A 8 22.85 -16.18 -0.73
CA ALA A 8 21.92 -15.62 0.20
C ALA A 8 22.24 -14.15 0.56
N THR A 9 23.41 -13.87 1.11
CA THR A 9 23.75 -12.51 1.61
C THR A 9 24.31 -11.60 0.53
N ASP A 10 24.91 -12.18 -0.51
CA ASP A 10 25.68 -11.46 -1.53
C ASP A 10 24.85 -11.20 -2.79
N GLY A 11 23.59 -11.66 -2.81
CA GLY A 11 22.71 -11.65 -3.98
C GLY A 11 22.89 -12.89 -4.88
N PRO A 12 21.91 -13.16 -5.77
CA PRO A 12 21.96 -14.30 -6.69
C PRO A 12 23.02 -14.13 -7.80
N GLU A 13 23.56 -12.92 -7.96
CA GLU A 13 24.54 -12.57 -8.95
C GLU A 13 25.81 -12.05 -8.26
N ILE A 14 26.97 -12.48 -8.78
CA ILE A 14 28.25 -11.90 -8.40
C ILE A 14 29.04 -11.49 -9.64
N TRP A 15 29.76 -10.39 -9.51
CA TRP A 15 30.58 -9.83 -10.57
C TRP A 15 32.04 -10.12 -10.29
N LEU A 16 32.74 -10.63 -11.30
CA LEU A 16 34.15 -11.02 -11.21
C LEU A 16 34.98 -10.14 -12.13
N LYS A 17 35.99 -9.50 -11.56
CA LYS A 17 36.99 -8.74 -12.32
C LYS A 17 38.21 -9.62 -12.60
N GLN A 18 38.65 -9.64 -13.85
CA GLN A 18 39.84 -10.40 -14.24
C GLN A 18 41.04 -9.92 -13.42
N ASP A 19 41.87 -10.87 -12.97
CA ASP A 19 43.06 -10.65 -12.14
C ASP A 19 42.79 -9.99 -10.76
N ASP A 20 41.53 -9.83 -10.38
CA ASP A 20 41.10 -9.43 -9.04
C ASP A 20 40.75 -10.67 -8.20
N GLY A 21 41.15 -10.70 -6.94
CA GLY A 21 40.81 -11.77 -6.00
C GLY A 21 39.43 -11.62 -5.37
N ALA A 22 38.81 -10.45 -5.45
CA ALA A 22 37.49 -10.14 -4.91
C ALA A 22 36.35 -10.61 -5.82
N PHE A 23 35.15 -10.67 -5.26
CA PHE A 23 33.90 -10.66 -6.01
C PHE A 23 33.11 -9.43 -5.55
N TYR A 24 32.14 -9.03 -6.37
CA TYR A 24 31.30 -7.86 -6.14
C TYR A 24 29.83 -8.25 -6.27
N THR A 25 28.96 -7.55 -5.55
CA THR A 25 27.51 -7.84 -5.51
C THR A 25 26.69 -6.99 -6.48
N SER A 26 27.34 -6.11 -7.24
CA SER A 26 26.73 -5.40 -8.36
C SER A 26 27.77 -5.09 -9.44
N GLN A 27 27.32 -4.88 -10.67
CA GLN A 27 28.19 -4.50 -11.78
C GLN A 27 28.90 -3.18 -11.49
N ALA A 28 28.17 -2.19 -10.97
CA ALA A 28 28.71 -0.88 -10.62
C ALA A 28 29.87 -0.99 -9.62
N ALA A 29 29.73 -1.86 -8.61
CA ALA A 29 30.78 -2.13 -7.63
C ALA A 29 32.03 -2.74 -8.28
N ALA A 30 31.85 -3.67 -9.23
CA ALA A 30 32.96 -4.35 -9.91
C ALA A 30 33.73 -3.43 -10.86
N GLN A 31 33.01 -2.59 -11.61
CA GLN A 31 33.60 -1.69 -12.59
C GLN A 31 34.10 -0.39 -11.94
N GLY A 32 33.49 0.04 -10.83
CA GLY A 32 33.85 1.25 -10.08
C GLY A 32 33.16 2.52 -10.57
N TYR A 33 32.19 2.39 -11.48
CA TYR A 33 31.47 3.51 -12.08
C TYR A 33 30.03 3.09 -12.43
N VAL A 34 29.18 4.07 -12.72
CA VAL A 34 27.90 3.89 -13.41
C VAL A 34 27.93 4.58 -14.77
N THR A 35 27.02 4.18 -15.67
CA THR A 35 26.86 4.83 -16.96
C THR A 35 25.47 5.44 -17.10
N ILE A 36 25.40 6.75 -17.36
CA ILE A 36 24.15 7.45 -17.66
C ILE A 36 24.09 7.63 -19.17
N HIS A 37 23.03 7.16 -19.79
CA HIS A 37 22.75 7.22 -21.21
C HIS A 37 21.59 8.16 -21.48
N TYR A 38 21.70 8.99 -22.50
CA TYR A 38 20.71 10.00 -22.84
C TYR A 38 20.45 10.04 -24.34
N GLN A 39 19.21 9.74 -24.70
CA GLN A 39 18.76 9.78 -26.08
C GLN A 39 17.90 11.01 -26.32
N ARG A 40 18.12 11.63 -27.47
CA ARG A 40 17.27 12.68 -28.04
C ARG A 40 16.76 12.24 -29.40
N ASP A 41 15.53 12.60 -29.73
CA ASP A 41 14.95 12.35 -31.06
C ASP A 41 15.79 12.90 -32.22
N ASP A 42 16.47 14.04 -32.00
CA ASP A 42 17.33 14.68 -33.00
C ASP A 42 18.78 14.16 -33.02
N MET A 43 19.18 13.32 -32.05
CA MET A 43 20.54 12.82 -31.84
C MET A 43 21.61 13.94 -31.78
N THR A 44 21.23 15.15 -31.35
CA THR A 44 22.14 16.30 -31.21
C THR A 44 22.37 16.65 -29.75
N TYR A 45 23.65 16.69 -29.34
CA TYR A 45 24.05 16.82 -27.94
C TYR A 45 24.93 18.06 -27.67
N ASP A 46 25.12 18.94 -28.66
CA ASP A 46 25.92 20.15 -28.52
C ASP A 46 25.40 21.05 -27.38
N GLY A 47 26.25 21.29 -26.38
CA GLY A 47 25.94 22.12 -25.21
C GLY A 47 25.20 21.39 -24.08
N TRP A 48 24.81 20.12 -24.27
CA TRP A 48 24.28 19.29 -23.20
C TRP A 48 25.40 18.72 -22.33
N GLY A 49 25.17 18.71 -21.02
CA GLY A 49 26.08 18.14 -20.05
C GLY A 49 25.33 17.64 -18.82
N LEU A 50 26.08 16.98 -17.94
CA LEU A 50 25.56 16.33 -16.75
C LEU A 50 25.97 17.13 -15.50
N HIS A 51 24.97 17.58 -14.74
CA HIS A 51 25.17 18.13 -13.41
C HIS A 51 25.03 17.01 -12.38
N LEU A 52 26.06 16.76 -11.56
CA LEU A 52 26.16 15.62 -10.65
C LEU A 52 26.36 16.03 -9.19
N TRP A 53 25.67 15.32 -8.29
CA TRP A 53 25.87 15.38 -6.84
C TRP A 53 25.38 14.09 -6.15
N GLY A 54 25.64 13.97 -4.85
CA GLY A 54 25.22 12.83 -4.03
C GLY A 54 26.39 12.10 -3.38
N ASP A 55 26.09 11.23 -2.43
CA ASP A 55 27.10 10.52 -1.65
C ASP A 55 27.63 9.26 -2.36
N ALA A 56 27.04 8.90 -3.50
CA ALA A 56 27.44 7.75 -4.29
C ALA A 56 28.67 8.00 -5.16
N ILE A 57 28.72 9.18 -5.78
CA ILE A 57 29.76 9.56 -6.75
C ILE A 57 31.07 9.86 -6.05
N ASP A 58 32.20 9.63 -6.73
CA ASP A 58 33.48 10.17 -6.26
C ASP A 58 33.34 11.70 -6.15
N PRO A 59 33.74 12.32 -5.03
CA PRO A 59 33.65 13.77 -4.87
C PRO A 59 34.28 14.58 -6.02
N VAL A 60 35.21 14.02 -6.79
CA VAL A 60 35.79 14.67 -7.99
C VAL A 60 34.83 14.72 -9.18
N GLU A 61 33.80 13.88 -9.21
CA GLU A 61 32.74 13.86 -10.23
C GLU A 61 31.66 14.93 -9.98
N GLY A 62 31.62 15.51 -8.78
CA GLY A 62 30.70 16.59 -8.46
C GLY A 62 30.92 17.81 -9.37
N THR A 63 29.84 18.33 -9.93
CA THR A 63 29.91 19.44 -10.90
C THR A 63 29.23 20.71 -10.36
N ASP A 64 29.65 21.87 -10.85
CA ASP A 64 28.91 23.12 -10.68
C ASP A 64 27.88 23.30 -11.81
N TRP A 65 26.76 23.98 -11.52
CA TRP A 65 25.71 24.25 -12.51
C TRP A 65 26.23 24.94 -13.79
N ALA A 66 27.20 25.85 -13.65
CA ALA A 66 27.77 26.57 -14.78
C ALA A 66 28.83 25.78 -15.56
N SER A 67 29.18 24.57 -15.11
CA SER A 67 30.22 23.73 -15.70
C SER A 67 29.85 22.26 -15.58
N PRO A 68 28.79 21.82 -16.27
CA PRO A 68 28.40 20.42 -16.27
C PRO A 68 29.47 19.53 -16.93
N LYS A 69 29.49 18.26 -16.55
CA LYS A 69 30.38 17.26 -17.13
C LYS A 69 29.99 17.03 -18.60
N PRO A 70 30.91 17.19 -19.57
CA PRO A 70 30.65 16.82 -20.96
C PRO A 70 30.49 15.30 -21.09
N PHE A 71 29.71 14.85 -22.07
CA PHE A 71 29.55 13.41 -22.34
C PHE A 71 30.89 12.80 -22.78
N ASP A 72 31.11 11.54 -22.42
CA ASP A 72 32.34 10.80 -22.73
C ASP A 72 32.31 10.23 -24.15
N GLY A 73 31.11 9.96 -24.68
CA GLY A 73 30.91 9.48 -26.03
C GLY A 73 29.45 9.41 -26.45
N ILE A 74 29.22 8.82 -27.62
CA ILE A 74 27.90 8.49 -28.17
C ILE A 74 27.93 7.01 -28.54
N ASP A 75 26.94 6.25 -28.09
CA ASP A 75 26.71 4.85 -28.44
C ASP A 75 25.43 4.68 -29.30
N ASP A 76 24.95 3.44 -29.46
CA ASP A 76 23.77 3.14 -30.28
C ASP A 76 22.46 3.67 -29.66
N PHE A 77 22.43 4.01 -28.37
CA PHE A 77 21.29 4.64 -27.70
C PHE A 77 21.39 6.17 -27.77
N GLY A 78 22.53 6.75 -27.42
CA GLY A 78 22.70 8.20 -27.39
C GLY A 78 24.01 8.66 -26.75
N ALA A 79 24.02 9.88 -26.22
CA ALA A 79 25.17 10.38 -25.47
C ALA A 79 25.29 9.65 -24.12
N TYR A 80 26.51 9.33 -23.69
CA TYR A 80 26.73 8.67 -22.40
C TYR A 80 27.81 9.34 -21.55
N TRP A 81 27.68 9.19 -20.24
CA TRP A 81 28.65 9.59 -19.23
C TRP A 81 29.01 8.41 -18.36
N THR A 82 30.29 8.23 -18.11
CA THR A 82 30.82 7.36 -17.06
C THR A 82 31.03 8.22 -15.81
N VAL A 83 30.47 7.79 -14.69
CA VAL A 83 30.56 8.49 -13.41
C VAL A 83 31.21 7.55 -12.40
N ASP A 84 32.42 7.89 -11.98
CA ASP A 84 33.12 7.14 -10.94
C ASP A 84 32.34 7.20 -9.61
N ILE A 85 32.24 6.06 -8.92
CA ILE A 85 31.49 5.92 -7.66
C ILE A 85 32.38 5.44 -6.53
N VAL A 86 32.04 5.87 -5.31
CA VAL A 86 32.71 5.48 -4.06
C VAL A 86 31.77 4.81 -3.07
N ASN A 87 30.46 4.91 -3.27
CA ASN A 87 29.46 4.28 -2.42
C ASN A 87 28.27 3.78 -3.26
N THR A 88 28.19 2.47 -3.42
CA THR A 88 27.13 1.85 -4.23
C THR A 88 25.77 1.83 -3.56
N GLY A 89 25.68 2.07 -2.24
CA GLY A 89 24.40 2.06 -1.50
C GLY A 89 23.78 3.43 -1.30
N ALA A 90 24.35 4.47 -1.91
CA ALA A 90 23.85 5.84 -1.88
C ALA A 90 23.33 6.24 -3.27
N PRO A 91 22.50 7.29 -3.39
CA PRO A 91 22.01 7.74 -4.68
C PRO A 91 23.06 8.54 -5.46
N VAL A 92 23.15 8.26 -6.76
CA VAL A 92 23.71 9.16 -7.78
C VAL A 92 22.61 10.11 -8.18
N ASN A 93 22.76 11.41 -7.90
CA ASN A 93 21.79 12.42 -8.28
C ASN A 93 22.34 13.24 -9.45
N PHE A 94 21.49 13.49 -10.45
CA PHE A 94 21.92 14.17 -11.65
C PHE A 94 20.82 15.00 -12.32
N ILE A 95 21.25 15.95 -13.15
CA ILE A 95 20.40 16.68 -14.10
C ILE A 95 21.14 16.72 -15.43
N ILE A 96 20.46 16.39 -16.52
CA ILE A 96 20.96 16.61 -17.87
C ILE A 96 20.46 17.99 -18.33
N HIS A 97 21.36 18.88 -18.71
CA HIS A 97 20.97 20.25 -19.07
C HIS A 97 21.87 20.91 -20.12
N ASN A 98 21.31 21.91 -20.80
CA ASN A 98 22.00 22.82 -21.71
C ASN A 98 21.66 24.26 -21.32
N GLY A 99 22.60 24.93 -20.62
CA GLY A 99 22.30 26.18 -19.93
C GLY A 99 21.23 25.97 -18.86
N ASP A 100 20.17 26.77 -18.88
CA ASP A 100 19.04 26.63 -17.94
C ASP A 100 17.95 25.64 -18.41
N ASN A 101 18.13 25.03 -19.59
CA ASN A 101 17.20 24.04 -20.12
C ASN A 101 17.54 22.66 -19.53
N LYS A 102 16.71 22.17 -18.62
CA LYS A 102 16.76 20.81 -18.09
C LYS A 102 15.97 19.85 -18.98
N ASP A 103 16.42 18.60 -19.04
CA ASP A 103 15.68 17.50 -19.68
C ASP A 103 15.98 16.21 -18.92
N PRO A 104 14.98 15.38 -18.55
CA PRO A 104 13.55 15.47 -18.84
C PRO A 104 12.78 16.57 -18.09
N GLY A 105 13.45 17.29 -17.16
CA GLY A 105 12.85 18.40 -16.42
C GLY A 105 13.14 18.33 -14.91
N PRO A 106 12.64 17.31 -14.21
CA PRO A 106 12.95 17.09 -12.80
C PRO A 106 14.40 16.64 -12.58
N ASP A 107 14.85 16.77 -11.34
CA ASP A 107 16.11 16.19 -10.89
C ASP A 107 15.97 14.65 -10.85
N GLN A 108 17.01 13.93 -11.26
CA GLN A 108 17.00 12.48 -11.46
C GLN A 108 17.90 11.80 -10.44
N SER A 109 17.57 10.56 -10.04
CA SER A 109 18.32 9.82 -9.02
C SER A 109 18.17 8.32 -9.18
N PHE A 110 19.27 7.57 -9.00
CA PHE A 110 19.25 6.10 -8.92
C PHE A 110 20.37 5.57 -8.03
N ASN A 111 20.26 4.30 -7.63
CA ASN A 111 21.18 3.64 -6.71
C ASN A 111 22.12 2.67 -7.48
N PRO A 112 23.46 2.85 -7.45
CA PRO A 112 24.39 1.98 -8.18
C PRO A 112 24.39 0.51 -7.77
N ALA A 113 23.93 0.18 -6.56
CA ALA A 113 23.76 -1.20 -6.12
C ALA A 113 22.63 -1.92 -6.88
N GLU A 114 21.64 -1.18 -7.39
CA GLU A 114 20.45 -1.74 -8.05
C GLU A 114 20.59 -1.76 -9.57
N GLN A 115 21.28 -0.76 -10.15
CA GLN A 115 21.54 -0.70 -11.58
C GLN A 115 22.87 -0.01 -11.84
N ALA A 116 23.66 -0.52 -12.79
CA ALA A 116 24.90 0.10 -13.23
C ALA A 116 24.71 1.11 -14.36
N ASP A 117 23.57 1.03 -15.04
CA ASP A 117 23.20 1.86 -16.17
C ASP A 117 21.90 2.62 -15.88
N ALA A 118 21.79 3.82 -16.43
CA ALA A 118 20.58 4.65 -16.36
C ALA A 118 20.29 5.21 -17.75
N TYR A 119 19.22 4.73 -18.38
CA TYR A 119 18.81 5.18 -19.71
C TYR A 119 17.70 6.22 -19.58
N VAL A 120 17.94 7.41 -20.14
CA VAL A 120 17.05 8.57 -20.08
C VAL A 120 16.64 8.97 -21.50
N LEU A 121 15.34 9.08 -21.73
CA LEU A 121 14.78 9.58 -22.98
C LEU A 121 14.42 11.06 -22.83
N SER A 122 14.70 11.86 -23.85
CA SER A 122 14.32 13.28 -23.87
C SER A 122 12.83 13.47 -23.61
N GLY A 123 12.49 14.35 -22.67
CA GLY A 123 11.10 14.62 -22.26
C GLY A 123 10.40 13.49 -21.47
N ASN A 124 11.10 12.42 -21.09
CA ASN A 124 10.55 11.34 -20.26
C ASN A 124 11.25 11.27 -18.90
N GLU A 125 10.50 11.49 -17.82
CA GLU A 125 11.00 11.53 -16.44
C GLU A 125 11.42 10.15 -15.89
N THR A 126 11.16 9.07 -16.63
CA THR A 126 11.48 7.69 -16.22
C THR A 126 12.93 7.36 -16.52
N ILE A 127 13.65 6.90 -15.49
CA ILE A 127 14.97 6.27 -15.65
C ILE A 127 14.76 4.78 -15.90
N TYR A 128 15.25 4.28 -17.01
CA TYR A 128 15.19 2.85 -17.33
C TYR A 128 16.50 2.18 -16.92
N PRO A 129 16.46 1.04 -16.21
CA PRO A 129 17.65 0.33 -15.74
C PRO A 129 18.42 -0.39 -16.86
N THR A 130 17.75 -0.66 -17.98
CA THR A 130 18.31 -1.40 -19.11
C THR A 130 17.91 -0.78 -20.44
N LEU A 131 18.72 -1.02 -21.48
CA LEU A 131 18.43 -0.61 -22.84
C LEU A 131 17.11 -1.23 -23.35
N ALA A 132 16.87 -2.49 -23.00
CA ALA A 132 15.67 -3.23 -23.34
C ALA A 132 14.40 -2.50 -22.86
N ALA A 133 14.40 -2.07 -21.59
CA ALA A 133 13.29 -1.29 -21.03
C ALA A 133 13.15 0.09 -21.69
N ALA A 134 14.26 0.79 -21.91
CA ALA A 134 14.27 2.12 -22.55
C ALA A 134 13.77 2.10 -24.00
N THR A 135 14.01 1.01 -24.71
CA THR A 135 13.63 0.84 -26.13
C THR A 135 12.33 0.04 -26.30
N ASN A 136 11.64 -0.28 -25.20
CA ASN A 136 10.42 -1.09 -25.20
C ASN A 136 10.59 -2.40 -26.00
N THR A 137 11.64 -3.14 -25.66
CA THR A 137 12.06 -4.37 -26.34
C THR A 137 12.24 -5.48 -25.32
N ALA A 138 11.63 -6.65 -25.54
CA ALA A 138 11.87 -7.83 -24.73
C ALA A 138 13.09 -8.60 -25.25
N VAL A 139 14.04 -8.93 -24.39
CA VAL A 139 15.27 -9.66 -24.71
C VAL A 139 15.26 -11.01 -24.01
N ILE A 140 15.29 -12.10 -24.78
CA ILE A 140 15.33 -13.47 -24.25
C ILE A 140 16.63 -14.13 -24.71
N HIS A 141 17.51 -14.43 -23.76
CA HIS A 141 18.75 -15.18 -23.96
C HIS A 141 18.48 -16.67 -23.80
N TYR A 142 18.95 -17.51 -24.71
CA TYR A 142 18.70 -18.96 -24.67
C TYR A 142 20.00 -19.76 -24.67
N HIS A 143 20.16 -20.66 -23.70
CA HIS A 143 21.35 -21.49 -23.58
C HIS A 143 21.04 -22.98 -23.70
N ARG A 144 21.84 -23.67 -24.53
CA ARG A 144 21.87 -25.13 -24.64
C ARG A 144 23.22 -25.64 -24.18
N ALA A 145 23.22 -26.68 -23.35
CA ALA A 145 24.45 -27.24 -22.80
C ALA A 145 25.32 -27.92 -23.86
N ASP A 146 24.71 -28.39 -24.96
CA ASP A 146 25.41 -28.96 -26.11
C ASP A 146 25.94 -27.90 -27.11
N GLY A 147 25.51 -26.65 -26.98
CA GLY A 147 25.84 -25.56 -27.91
C GLY A 147 25.26 -25.73 -29.33
N ASP A 148 24.34 -26.68 -29.55
CA ASP A 148 23.71 -26.90 -30.86
C ASP A 148 22.49 -25.99 -31.06
N TYR A 149 22.77 -24.77 -31.51
CA TYR A 149 21.73 -23.80 -31.87
C TYR A 149 21.29 -23.90 -33.34
N GLY A 150 22.05 -24.63 -34.16
CA GLY A 150 21.82 -24.75 -35.60
C GLY A 150 22.35 -23.57 -36.43
N ASP A 151 21.91 -23.47 -37.70
CA ASP A 151 22.30 -22.38 -38.63
C ASP A 151 21.13 -21.39 -38.83
N PRO A 152 21.14 -20.23 -38.16
CA PRO A 152 20.07 -19.23 -38.27
C PRO A 152 20.02 -18.54 -39.64
N THR A 153 20.95 -18.82 -40.56
CA THR A 153 20.89 -18.36 -41.95
C THR A 153 20.20 -19.36 -42.89
N SER A 154 19.92 -20.58 -42.40
CA SER A 154 19.26 -21.64 -43.14
C SER A 154 17.79 -21.31 -43.44
N ALA A 155 17.32 -21.72 -44.62
CA ALA A 155 15.91 -21.62 -45.00
C ALA A 155 15.04 -22.73 -44.41
N ASP A 156 15.66 -23.76 -43.80
CA ASP A 156 14.94 -24.84 -43.13
C ASP A 156 14.77 -24.51 -41.65
N PHE A 157 13.53 -24.27 -41.21
CA PHE A 157 13.20 -23.98 -39.81
C PHE A 157 13.50 -25.15 -38.85
N ALA A 158 13.77 -26.35 -39.35
CA ALA A 158 14.27 -27.46 -38.57
C ALA A 158 15.78 -27.37 -38.28
N ASP A 159 16.50 -26.45 -38.93
CA ASP A 159 17.95 -26.34 -38.85
C ASP A 159 18.43 -25.33 -37.80
N PHE A 160 17.56 -24.54 -37.19
CA PHE A 160 17.91 -23.58 -36.15
C PHE A 160 16.81 -23.43 -35.09
N TRP A 161 17.19 -22.95 -33.90
CA TRP A 161 16.22 -22.52 -32.87
C TRP A 161 15.72 -21.11 -33.17
N GLY A 162 14.41 -20.99 -33.39
CA GLY A 162 13.71 -19.73 -33.59
C GLY A 162 12.62 -19.51 -32.56
N MET A 163 12.02 -18.31 -32.60
CA MET A 163 10.96 -17.93 -31.67
C MET A 163 9.67 -17.59 -32.40
N HIS A 164 8.57 -18.19 -31.96
CA HIS A 164 7.23 -17.79 -32.34
C HIS A 164 6.68 -16.86 -31.28
N VAL A 165 6.30 -15.64 -31.65
CA VAL A 165 5.84 -14.61 -30.70
C VAL A 165 4.42 -14.18 -31.01
N TRP A 166 3.64 -13.89 -29.98
CA TRP A 166 2.31 -13.27 -30.12
C TRP A 166 2.15 -12.14 -29.11
N ASN A 167 1.12 -12.17 -28.28
CA ASN A 167 0.69 -11.11 -27.36
C ASN A 167 1.86 -10.23 -26.85
N GLY A 168 1.72 -8.91 -26.99
CA GLY A 168 2.75 -7.92 -26.65
C GLY A 168 3.78 -7.60 -27.74
N ALA A 169 4.08 -8.51 -28.67
CA ALA A 169 5.00 -8.25 -29.77
C ALA A 169 4.45 -7.21 -30.76
N LEU A 170 5.28 -6.27 -31.19
CA LEU A 170 4.94 -5.26 -32.21
C LEU A 170 4.62 -5.88 -33.56
N THR A 171 5.27 -7.00 -33.89
CA THR A 171 5.01 -7.80 -35.10
C THR A 171 4.68 -9.25 -34.68
N PRO A 172 3.41 -9.54 -34.31
CA PRO A 172 3.03 -10.83 -33.76
C PRO A 172 2.72 -11.86 -34.85
N ASN A 173 2.68 -13.14 -34.44
CA ASN A 173 2.28 -14.30 -35.24
C ASN A 173 3.11 -14.49 -36.53
N PRO A 174 4.45 -14.68 -36.42
CA PRO A 174 5.24 -15.12 -37.57
C PRO A 174 4.70 -16.46 -38.13
N SER A 175 5.04 -16.82 -39.36
CA SER A 175 4.70 -18.18 -39.83
C SER A 175 5.42 -19.21 -38.97
N TRP A 176 4.78 -20.34 -38.64
CA TRP A 176 5.44 -21.44 -37.92
C TRP A 176 6.71 -21.94 -38.64
N GLN A 177 6.73 -21.87 -39.98
CA GLN A 177 7.87 -22.26 -40.81
C GLN A 177 8.89 -21.13 -41.03
N GLU A 178 8.60 -19.93 -40.53
CA GLU A 178 9.52 -18.77 -40.58
C GLU A 178 9.48 -18.07 -39.22
N PRO A 179 9.96 -18.73 -38.15
CA PRO A 179 10.01 -18.12 -36.83
C PRO A 179 10.97 -16.93 -36.79
N VAL A 180 10.84 -16.10 -35.75
CA VAL A 180 11.81 -15.02 -35.47
C VAL A 180 13.17 -15.68 -35.27
N ARG A 181 14.17 -15.18 -36.00
CA ARG A 181 15.55 -15.66 -35.92
C ARG A 181 16.26 -14.97 -34.74
N PRO A 182 17.30 -15.59 -34.16
CA PRO A 182 18.15 -14.91 -33.18
C PRO A 182 18.62 -13.55 -33.71
N THR A 183 18.62 -12.55 -32.84
CA THR A 183 19.11 -11.21 -33.15
C THR A 183 20.63 -11.22 -33.31
N ASP A 184 21.33 -11.82 -32.35
CA ASP A 184 22.76 -12.10 -32.40
C ASP A 184 23.10 -13.20 -31.37
N PHE A 185 24.39 -13.44 -31.15
CA PHE A 185 24.92 -14.36 -30.17
C PHE A 185 25.82 -13.64 -29.17
N ASP A 186 25.68 -13.99 -27.89
CA ASP A 186 26.56 -13.55 -26.83
C ASP A 186 27.28 -14.75 -26.17
N SER A 187 27.90 -14.53 -25.01
CA SER A 187 28.59 -15.60 -24.29
C SER A 187 27.66 -16.67 -23.69
N PHE A 188 26.36 -16.37 -23.56
CA PHE A 188 25.35 -17.29 -23.07
C PHE A 188 24.76 -18.11 -24.21
N GLY A 189 24.49 -17.51 -25.37
CA GLY A 189 23.95 -18.20 -26.54
C GLY A 189 23.30 -17.22 -27.54
N PRO A 190 22.39 -17.70 -28.40
CA PRO A 190 21.53 -16.80 -29.16
C PRO A 190 20.62 -16.01 -28.22
N TYR A 191 20.40 -14.75 -28.54
CA TYR A 191 19.35 -13.95 -27.92
C TYR A 191 18.37 -13.40 -28.95
N PHE A 192 17.16 -13.12 -28.50
CA PHE A 192 16.07 -12.59 -29.31
C PHE A 192 15.62 -11.26 -28.73
N ALA A 193 15.80 -10.18 -29.49
CA ALA A 193 15.28 -8.85 -29.17
C ALA A 193 13.96 -8.63 -29.93
N ILE A 194 12.85 -8.57 -29.19
CA ILE A 194 11.49 -8.48 -29.72
C ILE A 194 10.91 -7.10 -29.38
N PRO A 195 10.75 -6.21 -30.39
CA PRO A 195 10.08 -4.93 -30.18
C PRO A 195 8.62 -5.15 -29.72
N LEU A 196 8.17 -4.34 -28.77
CA LEU A 196 6.87 -4.48 -28.13
C LEU A 196 5.88 -3.39 -28.57
N THR A 197 4.58 -3.64 -28.39
CA THR A 197 3.57 -2.56 -28.46
C THR A 197 3.73 -1.62 -27.26
N ALA A 198 3.28 -0.37 -27.39
CA ALA A 198 3.48 0.65 -26.35
C ALA A 198 2.79 0.33 -25.00
N ASP A 199 1.82 -0.56 -25.00
CA ASP A 199 0.98 -0.97 -23.87
C ASP A 199 1.21 -2.43 -23.46
N ALA A 200 2.26 -3.08 -23.96
CA ALA A 200 2.55 -4.47 -23.65
C ALA A 200 2.88 -4.64 -22.15
N THR A 201 2.14 -5.52 -21.47
CA THR A 201 2.43 -5.93 -20.08
C THR A 201 3.16 -7.27 -20.00
N GLU A 202 3.17 -8.01 -21.10
CA GLU A 202 3.86 -9.28 -21.26
C GLU A 202 4.27 -9.51 -22.71
N LEU A 203 5.21 -10.41 -22.94
CA LEU A 203 5.48 -11.05 -24.24
C LEU A 203 5.15 -12.54 -24.15
N ALA A 204 4.25 -13.01 -25.00
CA ALA A 204 3.96 -14.42 -25.12
C ALA A 204 4.75 -15.06 -26.29
N TYR A 205 5.42 -16.18 -26.04
CA TYR A 205 6.33 -16.81 -26.99
C TYR A 205 6.45 -18.33 -26.87
N ILE A 206 6.97 -18.96 -27.93
CA ILE A 206 7.42 -20.36 -27.97
C ILE A 206 8.80 -20.38 -28.62
N LEU A 207 9.76 -21.02 -27.97
CA LEU A 207 11.03 -21.35 -28.58
C LEU A 207 10.96 -22.73 -29.25
N HIS A 208 11.38 -22.84 -30.52
CA HIS A 208 11.29 -24.10 -31.25
C HIS A 208 12.34 -24.28 -32.37
N ARG A 209 12.67 -25.54 -32.67
CA ARG A 209 13.44 -25.97 -33.85
C ARG A 209 12.64 -27.05 -34.58
N GLY A 210 12.17 -26.75 -35.78
CA GLY A 210 11.14 -27.56 -36.41
C GLY A 210 9.85 -27.55 -35.58
N ASP A 211 9.28 -28.73 -35.35
CA ASP A 211 8.12 -28.92 -34.47
C ASP A 211 8.51 -29.20 -33.01
N ASN A 212 9.81 -29.24 -32.69
CA ASN A 212 10.29 -29.45 -31.32
C ASN A 212 10.28 -28.13 -30.57
N LYS A 213 9.48 -28.05 -29.52
CA LYS A 213 9.38 -26.88 -28.62
C LYS A 213 10.27 -27.06 -27.38
N ASP A 214 10.71 -25.97 -26.78
CA ASP A 214 11.45 -25.95 -25.52
C ASP A 214 10.99 -24.76 -24.65
N PRO A 215 10.52 -24.99 -23.40
CA PRO A 215 10.47 -26.25 -22.65
C PRO A 215 9.24 -27.12 -22.97
N GLY A 216 8.44 -26.73 -23.96
CA GLY A 216 7.29 -27.52 -24.46
C GLY A 216 6.00 -26.72 -24.43
N PRO A 217 5.54 -26.25 -23.26
CA PRO A 217 4.40 -25.33 -23.16
C PRO A 217 4.69 -23.96 -23.76
N ASP A 218 3.62 -23.19 -23.96
CA ASP A 218 3.69 -21.79 -24.32
C ASP A 218 4.26 -20.99 -23.14
N GLN A 219 5.06 -19.97 -23.40
CA GLN A 219 5.79 -19.20 -22.38
C GLN A 219 5.34 -17.74 -22.39
N PHE A 220 5.43 -17.10 -21.23
CA PHE A 220 4.96 -15.73 -21.01
C PHE A 220 5.99 -14.96 -20.18
N LEU A 221 6.63 -13.97 -20.80
CA LEU A 221 7.50 -13.02 -20.13
C LEU A 221 6.66 -11.85 -19.62
N THR A 222 6.29 -11.87 -18.33
CA THR A 222 5.55 -10.80 -17.67
C THR A 222 6.49 -9.71 -17.15
N PHE A 223 6.35 -8.48 -17.65
CA PHE A 223 7.36 -7.43 -17.43
C PHE A 223 7.36 -6.85 -16.02
N ASP A 224 6.25 -6.93 -15.30
CA ASP A 224 6.16 -6.54 -13.88
C ASP A 224 6.97 -7.47 -12.97
N LYS A 225 7.11 -8.73 -13.36
CA LYS A 225 7.81 -9.76 -12.59
C LYS A 225 9.26 -9.96 -13.01
N TYR A 226 9.53 -9.89 -14.31
CA TYR A 226 10.80 -10.31 -14.88
C TYR A 226 11.55 -9.18 -15.62
N ALA A 227 10.99 -7.96 -15.62
CA ALA A 227 11.46 -6.87 -16.46
C ALA A 227 11.53 -7.28 -17.95
N TYR A 228 12.37 -6.59 -18.73
CA TYR A 228 12.43 -6.72 -20.18
C TYR A 228 13.55 -7.65 -20.69
N GLU A 229 14.34 -8.26 -19.81
CA GLU A 229 15.48 -9.08 -20.22
C GLU A 229 15.64 -10.31 -19.31
N VAL A 230 15.71 -11.50 -19.92
CA VAL A 230 15.72 -12.80 -19.20
C VAL A 230 16.62 -13.84 -19.86
N TRP A 231 17.06 -14.82 -19.08
CA TRP A 231 17.93 -15.93 -19.51
C TRP A 231 17.22 -17.27 -19.31
N GLN A 232 17.05 -18.06 -20.35
CA GLN A 232 16.36 -19.35 -20.32
C GLN A 232 17.33 -20.48 -20.69
N LEU A 233 17.34 -21.55 -19.89
CA LEU A 233 18.05 -22.80 -20.22
C LEU A 233 17.19 -23.71 -21.10
N GLU A 234 17.85 -24.59 -21.83
CA GLU A 234 17.18 -25.74 -22.41
C GLU A 234 16.51 -26.61 -21.35
N ASN A 235 15.30 -27.08 -21.64
CA ASN A 235 14.45 -27.85 -20.72
C ASN A 235 14.24 -27.17 -19.36
N ALA A 236 14.22 -25.83 -19.32
CA ALA A 236 13.88 -25.09 -18.11
C ALA A 236 12.49 -25.51 -17.59
N ASP A 237 12.27 -25.38 -16.28
CA ASP A 237 10.95 -25.60 -15.70
C ASP A 237 9.96 -24.60 -16.32
N PRO A 238 8.90 -25.03 -17.02
CA PRO A 238 7.96 -24.12 -17.66
C PRO A 238 7.28 -23.13 -16.71
N GLU A 239 7.19 -23.44 -15.41
CA GLU A 239 6.61 -22.54 -14.39
C GLU A 239 7.63 -21.51 -13.89
N THR A 240 8.92 -21.81 -14.01
CA THR A 240 10.04 -20.92 -13.64
C THR A 240 11.17 -21.00 -14.68
N PRO A 241 10.94 -20.50 -15.92
CA PRO A 241 11.81 -20.80 -17.05
C PRO A 241 13.13 -20.01 -17.04
N TYR A 242 13.22 -18.97 -16.22
CA TYR A 242 14.33 -18.02 -16.26
C TYR A 242 15.34 -18.26 -15.15
N ILE A 243 16.62 -18.15 -15.50
CA ILE A 243 17.73 -17.98 -14.56
C ILE A 243 17.80 -16.49 -14.23
N ILE A 244 17.91 -16.20 -12.94
CA ILE A 244 18.01 -14.86 -12.37
C ILE A 244 19.37 -14.28 -12.76
N PRO A 245 19.37 -13.28 -13.64
CA PRO A 245 19.51 -11.89 -13.23
C PRO A 245 18.26 -11.15 -13.68
N VAL A 246 17.17 -11.28 -12.92
CA VAL A 246 16.00 -10.43 -13.11
C VAL A 246 16.41 -9.02 -12.65
N PRO A 247 16.38 -8.00 -13.52
CA PRO A 247 16.61 -6.63 -13.10
C PRO A 247 15.66 -6.29 -11.96
N THR A 248 16.21 -5.72 -10.88
CA THR A 248 15.49 -5.16 -9.73
C THR A 248 14.59 -4.02 -10.20
N SER A 249 13.44 -4.36 -10.77
CA SER A 249 12.34 -3.44 -10.95
C SER A 249 11.29 -3.76 -9.90
N GLY A 250 11.30 -3.00 -8.81
CA GLY A 250 10.10 -2.78 -8.00
C GLY A 250 9.95 -3.49 -6.65
N SER A 251 10.88 -4.32 -6.17
CA SER A 251 10.89 -4.76 -4.77
C SER A 251 12.31 -5.07 -4.30
N ALA A 252 12.74 -4.34 -3.28
CA ALA A 252 14.04 -4.45 -2.66
C ALA A 252 14.24 -5.85 -2.05
N GLY A 253 14.89 -6.76 -2.78
CA GLY A 253 15.77 -7.81 -2.27
C GLY A 253 15.26 -8.85 -1.26
N GLY A 254 14.09 -8.76 -0.64
CA GLY A 254 13.47 -9.83 0.15
C GLY A 254 12.10 -10.13 -0.44
N GLY A 255 11.67 -11.39 -0.43
CA GLY A 255 10.53 -11.83 -1.26
C GLY A 255 9.14 -11.36 -0.82
N GLY A 256 9.02 -10.23 -0.10
CA GLY A 256 7.76 -9.69 0.40
C GLY A 256 7.67 -8.15 0.35
N ASP A 257 6.51 -7.62 0.72
CA ASP A 257 6.17 -6.20 0.68
C ASP A 257 5.47 -5.75 1.98
N LEU A 258 6.20 -5.01 2.81
CA LEU A 258 5.69 -4.46 4.07
C LEU A 258 4.64 -3.34 3.90
N THR A 259 4.45 -2.83 2.68
CA THR A 259 3.38 -1.87 2.37
C THR A 259 2.04 -2.56 2.15
N LYS A 260 2.03 -3.89 1.97
CA LYS A 260 0.82 -4.71 1.92
C LYS A 260 0.42 -5.21 3.30
N GLN A 261 -0.81 -5.71 3.39
CA GLN A 261 -1.44 -6.24 4.60
C GLN A 261 -2.11 -7.58 4.28
N GLN A 262 -1.33 -8.59 3.91
CA GLN A 262 -1.83 -9.86 3.37
C GLN A 262 -2.02 -10.96 4.43
N ALA A 263 -1.60 -10.72 5.67
CA ALA A 263 -1.85 -11.61 6.79
C ALA A 263 -2.98 -11.07 7.70
N HIS A 264 -3.54 -11.93 8.55
CA HIS A 264 -4.66 -11.61 9.43
C HIS A 264 -4.41 -12.15 10.84
N TRP A 265 -4.33 -11.28 11.84
CA TRP A 265 -4.24 -11.65 13.24
C TRP A 265 -5.66 -11.91 13.78
N LEU A 266 -5.98 -13.18 14.04
CA LEU A 266 -7.35 -13.63 14.30
C LEU A 266 -7.69 -13.76 15.78
N THR A 267 -6.73 -14.19 16.59
CA THR A 267 -6.84 -14.35 18.05
C THR A 267 -5.51 -13.99 18.71
N ALA A 268 -5.47 -13.91 20.04
CA ALA A 268 -4.28 -13.61 20.81
C ALA A 268 -3.04 -14.44 20.39
N ASP A 269 -3.25 -15.68 19.93
CA ASP A 269 -2.17 -16.60 19.57
C ASP A 269 -2.12 -16.98 18.08
N THR A 270 -3.05 -16.53 17.22
CA THR A 270 -3.20 -17.08 15.86
C THR A 270 -3.17 -16.00 14.78
N ILE A 271 -2.26 -16.14 13.83
CA ILE A 271 -2.17 -15.36 12.60
C ILE A 271 -2.46 -16.28 11.40
N ALA A 272 -3.31 -15.85 10.47
CA ALA A 272 -3.57 -16.53 9.20
C ALA A 272 -2.85 -15.82 8.06
N TRP A 273 -2.21 -16.56 7.17
CA TRP A 273 -1.52 -15.98 6.00
C TRP A 273 -1.60 -16.95 4.81
N ASP A 274 -1.92 -16.42 3.64
CA ASP A 274 -2.08 -17.18 2.39
C ASP A 274 -0.72 -17.49 1.78
N MET A 275 -0.10 -18.55 2.27
CA MET A 275 1.14 -19.04 1.71
C MET A 275 1.28 -20.55 1.93
N GLU A 276 2.04 -21.18 1.04
CA GLU A 276 2.44 -22.57 1.21
C GLU A 276 3.59 -22.69 2.24
N ASN A 277 3.49 -23.66 3.13
CA ASN A 277 4.54 -23.95 4.10
C ASN A 277 5.70 -24.69 3.41
N ALA A 278 6.69 -23.94 2.92
CA ALA A 278 7.87 -24.51 2.28
C ALA A 278 8.83 -25.15 3.30
N THR A 279 9.40 -26.30 2.94
CA THR A 279 10.36 -27.00 3.80
C THR A 279 11.62 -26.17 3.99
N GLY A 280 12.03 -25.96 5.25
CA GLY A 280 13.19 -25.14 5.61
C GLY A 280 12.87 -23.69 5.98
N ASN A 281 11.62 -23.26 5.80
CA ASN A 281 11.18 -21.96 6.29
C ASN A 281 10.99 -21.96 7.81
N SER A 282 11.34 -20.84 8.41
CA SER A 282 11.00 -20.42 9.77
C SER A 282 10.14 -19.16 9.69
N TYR A 283 9.29 -18.95 10.68
CA TYR A 283 8.32 -17.85 10.66
C TYR A 283 8.47 -17.01 11.90
N ALA A 284 8.27 -15.70 11.76
CA ALA A 284 8.34 -14.79 12.88
C ALA A 284 7.35 -13.63 12.75
N LEU A 285 6.82 -13.19 13.88
CA LEU A 285 6.17 -11.90 14.05
C LEU A 285 7.27 -10.89 14.37
N TRP A 286 7.48 -9.92 13.48
CA TRP A 286 8.36 -8.78 13.73
C TRP A 286 7.54 -7.58 14.16
N TYR A 287 8.08 -6.78 15.09
CA TYR A 287 7.41 -5.59 15.59
C TYR A 287 8.39 -4.48 15.96
N ALA A 288 7.98 -3.24 15.73
CA ALA A 288 8.71 -2.02 16.06
C ALA A 288 7.74 -1.01 16.70
N PRO A 289 7.86 -0.72 18.01
CA PRO A 289 6.92 0.17 18.72
C PRO A 289 6.80 1.57 18.12
N GLU A 290 7.89 2.10 17.55
CA GLU A 290 7.93 3.44 16.93
C GLU A 290 7.82 3.40 15.40
N GLY A 291 7.60 2.22 14.81
CA GLY A 291 7.76 2.00 13.38
C GLY A 291 9.21 1.87 12.91
N GLY A 292 9.43 1.91 11.60
CA GLY A 292 10.74 1.81 10.97
C GLY A 292 11.19 0.39 10.59
N LEU A 293 10.27 -0.58 10.55
CA LEU A 293 10.56 -1.86 9.88
C LEU A 293 10.87 -1.60 8.40
N SER A 294 11.95 -2.18 7.92
CA SER A 294 12.38 -2.05 6.52
C SER A 294 12.87 -3.39 6.00
N LEU A 295 12.63 -3.62 4.71
CA LEU A 295 13.02 -4.83 4.00
C LEU A 295 14.01 -4.45 2.91
N ALA A 296 15.22 -5.00 2.99
CA ALA A 296 16.28 -4.71 2.03
C ALA A 296 17.28 -5.87 1.97
N GLY A 297 17.72 -6.23 0.76
CA GLY A 297 18.78 -7.23 0.56
C GLY A 297 18.51 -8.57 1.23
N GLY A 298 17.26 -9.03 1.23
CA GLY A 298 16.87 -10.33 1.77
C GLY A 298 16.77 -10.37 3.29
N THR A 299 16.89 -9.20 3.93
CA THR A 299 16.85 -9.06 5.38
C THR A 299 15.76 -8.08 5.78
N ILE A 300 15.20 -8.30 6.96
CA ILE A 300 14.43 -7.28 7.64
C ILE A 300 15.32 -6.60 8.68
N SER A 301 15.19 -5.28 8.79
CA SER A 301 15.84 -4.48 9.82
C SER A 301 14.84 -3.56 10.54
N GLY A 302 15.23 -3.11 11.72
CA GLY A 302 14.35 -2.39 12.66
C GLY A 302 13.53 -3.34 13.52
N GLY A 303 13.20 -2.95 14.75
CA GLY A 303 12.32 -3.74 15.62
C GLY A 303 12.94 -4.99 16.26
N THR A 304 12.09 -5.91 16.67
CA THR A 304 12.41 -7.18 17.35
C THR A 304 11.43 -8.26 16.88
N SER A 305 11.75 -9.53 17.08
CA SER A 305 10.96 -10.65 16.57
C SER A 305 10.56 -11.66 17.65
N ILE A 306 9.41 -12.29 17.41
CA ILE A 306 8.89 -13.45 18.15
C ILE A 306 8.75 -14.60 17.17
N PRO A 307 9.34 -15.79 17.45
CA PRO A 307 9.20 -16.94 16.58
C PRO A 307 7.74 -17.43 16.55
N LEU A 308 7.28 -17.81 15.36
CA LEU A 308 5.97 -18.42 15.14
C LEU A 308 6.12 -19.89 14.75
N THR A 309 5.13 -20.69 15.12
CA THR A 309 5.04 -22.10 14.72
C THR A 309 3.87 -22.30 13.75
N VAL A 310 4.03 -23.14 12.74
CA VAL A 310 2.93 -23.47 11.83
C VAL A 310 2.04 -24.54 12.48
N ASP A 311 0.73 -24.32 12.51
CA ASP A 311 -0.24 -25.35 12.88
C ASP A 311 -0.51 -26.25 11.66
N PRO A 312 -0.11 -27.53 11.68
CA PRO A 312 -0.28 -28.43 10.54
C PRO A 312 -1.76 -28.74 10.23
N ALA A 313 -2.69 -28.46 11.15
CA ALA A 313 -4.12 -28.60 10.90
C ALA A 313 -4.74 -27.36 10.20
N GLY A 314 -3.96 -26.29 10.04
CA GLY A 314 -4.45 -24.98 9.59
C GLY A 314 -5.36 -24.32 10.63
N LEU A 315 -6.27 -23.47 10.18
CA LEU A 315 -7.23 -22.80 11.06
C LEU A 315 -8.21 -23.79 11.72
N SER A 316 -8.60 -23.52 12.97
CA SER A 316 -9.64 -24.31 13.67
C SER A 316 -11.00 -24.17 13.01
N ASP A 317 -11.93 -25.11 13.29
CA ASP A 317 -13.29 -25.07 12.73
C ASP A 317 -14.05 -23.81 13.18
N GLU A 318 -13.81 -23.34 14.41
CA GLU A 318 -14.39 -22.10 14.93
C GLU A 318 -13.88 -20.87 14.15
N LEU A 319 -12.57 -20.81 13.88
CA LEU A 319 -11.98 -19.73 13.11
C LEU A 319 -12.43 -19.76 11.64
N LYS A 320 -12.56 -20.95 11.04
CA LYS A 320 -13.13 -21.12 9.70
C LYS A 320 -14.59 -20.69 9.65
N ALA A 321 -15.38 -20.94 10.69
CA ALA A 321 -16.76 -20.49 10.77
C ALA A 321 -16.88 -18.97 10.96
N LYS A 322 -16.00 -18.37 11.77
CA LYS A 322 -15.95 -16.91 11.99
C LYS A 322 -15.41 -16.15 10.76
N PHE A 323 -14.40 -16.71 10.09
CA PHE A 323 -13.70 -16.12 8.95
C PHE A 323 -13.66 -17.07 7.74
N PRO A 324 -14.82 -17.35 7.11
CA PRO A 324 -14.92 -18.36 6.05
C PRO A 324 -14.09 -18.03 4.80
N HIS A 325 -13.84 -16.75 4.55
CA HIS A 325 -13.00 -16.28 3.44
C HIS A 325 -11.50 -16.57 3.65
N LEU A 326 -11.08 -16.91 4.87
CA LEU A 326 -9.69 -17.24 5.22
C LEU A 326 -9.47 -18.75 5.42
N ALA A 327 -10.50 -19.59 5.21
CA ALA A 327 -10.48 -20.98 5.63
C ALA A 327 -9.37 -21.84 4.99
N GLY A 328 -8.84 -21.41 3.84
CA GLY A 328 -7.73 -22.07 3.14
C GLY A 328 -6.34 -21.60 3.56
N PHE A 329 -6.22 -20.60 4.43
CA PHE A 329 -4.94 -20.00 4.80
C PHE A 329 -4.18 -20.88 5.80
N SER A 330 -2.85 -20.77 5.76
CA SER A 330 -1.97 -21.36 6.76
C SER A 330 -2.13 -20.65 8.10
N ALA A 331 -2.03 -21.40 9.20
CA ALA A 331 -2.17 -20.87 10.55
C ALA A 331 -0.81 -20.85 11.27
N PHE A 332 -0.46 -19.68 11.79
CA PHE A 332 0.79 -19.41 12.50
C PHE A 332 0.46 -19.07 13.96
N LYS A 333 1.18 -19.71 14.87
CA LYS A 333 0.92 -19.71 16.31
C LYS A 333 2.03 -19.02 17.07
N LEU A 334 1.67 -18.08 17.94
CA LEU A 334 2.54 -17.54 18.98
C LEU A 334 2.67 -18.57 20.12
N ALA A 335 3.83 -18.61 20.78
CA ALA A 335 3.98 -19.43 21.97
C ALA A 335 3.18 -18.82 23.14
N ALA A 336 2.66 -19.66 24.03
CA ALA A 336 1.88 -19.21 25.18
C ALA A 336 2.63 -18.22 26.10
N ALA A 337 3.96 -18.25 26.10
CA ALA A 337 4.79 -17.32 26.87
C ALA A 337 4.84 -15.90 26.28
N ASP A 338 4.50 -15.74 24.99
CA ASP A 338 4.58 -14.47 24.26
C ASP A 338 3.22 -13.78 24.10
N VAL A 339 2.11 -14.48 24.41
CA VAL A 339 0.73 -13.97 24.26
C VAL A 339 0.49 -12.70 25.08
N ASP A 340 1.10 -12.59 26.27
CA ASP A 340 0.95 -11.40 27.13
C ASP A 340 1.57 -10.13 26.50
N MET A 341 2.46 -10.27 25.51
CA MET A 341 3.08 -9.13 24.81
C MET A 341 2.20 -8.54 23.71
N VAL A 342 1.17 -9.26 23.26
CA VAL A 342 0.37 -8.90 22.08
C VAL A 342 -0.25 -7.53 22.21
N GLY A 343 -0.76 -7.18 23.40
CA GLY A 343 -1.36 -5.87 23.63
C GLY A 343 -0.40 -4.69 23.45
N GLU A 344 0.88 -4.87 23.78
CA GLU A 344 1.90 -3.83 23.53
C GLU A 344 2.37 -3.83 22.07
N ILE A 345 2.44 -4.99 21.43
CA ILE A 345 2.79 -5.09 19.99
C ILE A 345 1.77 -4.38 19.12
N LEU A 346 0.47 -4.52 19.43
CA LEU A 346 -0.63 -3.92 18.68
C LEU A 346 -0.62 -2.37 18.69
N LYS A 347 0.19 -1.73 19.53
CA LYS A 347 0.34 -0.27 19.60
C LYS A 347 1.41 0.30 18.65
N GLY A 348 2.17 -0.55 17.97
CA GLY A 348 3.25 -0.17 17.05
C GLY A 348 3.10 -0.77 15.65
N GLN A 349 4.20 -0.76 14.89
CA GLN A 349 4.30 -1.46 13.62
C GLN A 349 4.57 -2.94 13.83
N PHE A 350 3.96 -3.81 13.03
CA PHE A 350 4.24 -5.25 13.04
C PHE A 350 4.01 -5.88 11.67
N ALA A 351 4.68 -7.00 11.42
CA ALA A 351 4.64 -7.76 10.18
C ALA A 351 4.89 -9.25 10.46
N ILE A 352 4.36 -10.13 9.60
CA ILE A 352 4.74 -11.55 9.57
C ILE A 352 5.79 -11.77 8.50
N ILE A 353 6.73 -12.68 8.77
CA ILE A 353 7.89 -12.94 7.91
C ILE A 353 8.13 -14.43 7.82
N ALA A 354 8.44 -14.89 6.61
CA ALA A 354 8.98 -16.19 6.31
C ALA A 354 10.48 -16.07 6.01
N VAL A 355 11.30 -16.88 6.69
CA VAL A 355 12.75 -16.87 6.58
C VAL A 355 13.30 -18.25 6.26
N ASN A 356 14.11 -18.40 5.23
CA ASN A 356 14.84 -19.62 4.89
C ASN A 356 16.33 -19.34 4.84
N ASN A 357 17.14 -20.09 5.59
CA ASN A 357 18.60 -19.89 5.67
C ASN A 357 18.99 -18.42 5.90
N GLU A 358 18.33 -17.76 6.85
CA GLU A 358 18.55 -16.35 7.22
C GLU A 358 18.09 -15.30 6.18
N ILE A 359 17.42 -15.73 5.10
CA ILE A 359 16.79 -14.83 4.12
C ILE A 359 15.30 -14.75 4.29
N VAL A 360 14.78 -13.54 4.23
CA VAL A 360 13.35 -13.26 4.07
C VAL A 360 12.86 -13.70 2.69
N THR A 361 12.12 -14.81 2.67
CA THR A 361 11.49 -15.35 1.46
C THR A 361 10.14 -14.70 1.16
N ASP A 362 9.46 -14.19 2.18
CA ASP A 362 8.23 -13.40 2.06
C ASP A 362 7.99 -12.63 3.38
N ALA A 363 7.30 -11.51 3.30
CA ALA A 363 6.96 -10.63 4.42
C ALA A 363 5.79 -9.73 4.07
N THR A 364 4.89 -9.49 5.03
CA THR A 364 3.73 -8.62 4.82
C THR A 364 3.23 -8.07 6.16
N GLY A 365 2.54 -6.93 6.11
CA GLY A 365 1.79 -6.44 7.26
C GLY A 365 0.62 -7.36 7.64
N ILE A 366 0.10 -7.18 8.85
CA ILE A 366 -0.99 -7.99 9.40
C ILE A 366 -2.25 -7.13 9.68
N GLN A 367 -3.41 -7.58 9.21
CA GLN A 367 -4.73 -7.03 9.55
C GLN A 367 -5.18 -7.50 10.94
N ILE A 368 -5.69 -6.60 11.77
CA ILE A 368 -5.95 -6.86 13.21
C ILE A 368 -7.40 -6.87 13.72
N PRO A 369 -8.50 -6.70 12.94
CA PRO A 369 -9.85 -6.72 13.53
C PRO A 369 -10.15 -7.97 14.37
N GLY A 370 -9.65 -9.15 13.96
CA GLY A 370 -9.89 -10.40 14.67
C GLY A 370 -9.29 -10.43 16.08
N VAL A 371 -8.00 -10.12 16.20
CA VAL A 371 -7.31 -10.07 17.50
C VAL A 371 -7.82 -8.93 18.39
N LEU A 372 -8.26 -7.81 17.80
CA LEU A 372 -8.90 -6.74 18.56
C LEU A 372 -10.23 -7.20 19.17
N ASP A 373 -11.06 -7.93 18.43
CA ASP A 373 -12.27 -8.53 18.99
C ASP A 373 -11.94 -9.54 20.10
N ASP A 374 -10.94 -10.41 19.88
CA ASP A 374 -10.58 -11.47 20.82
C ASP A 374 -10.09 -10.90 22.18
N LEU A 375 -9.30 -9.83 22.14
CA LEU A 375 -8.68 -9.24 23.33
C LEU A 375 -9.49 -8.09 23.96
N TYR A 376 -10.19 -7.31 23.15
CA TYR A 376 -10.68 -5.99 23.54
C TYR A 376 -12.17 -5.78 23.27
N THR A 377 -12.95 -6.83 23.00
CA THR A 377 -14.42 -6.69 22.93
C THR A 377 -14.95 -6.06 24.22
N TYR A 378 -15.59 -4.91 24.07
CA TYR A 378 -16.15 -4.14 25.18
C TYR A 378 -17.66 -3.98 25.00
N ASN A 379 -18.42 -4.33 26.03
CA ASN A 379 -19.89 -4.27 26.04
C ASN A 379 -20.44 -3.22 27.03
N GLY A 380 -19.57 -2.41 27.63
CA GLY A 380 -19.99 -1.32 28.51
C GLY A 380 -20.38 -0.06 27.74
N SER A 381 -20.70 1.00 28.46
CA SER A 381 -21.04 2.31 27.90
C SER A 381 -19.81 3.01 27.28
N LEU A 382 -19.98 3.60 26.11
CA LEU A 382 -19.00 4.47 25.46
C LEU A 382 -19.57 5.87 25.26
N GLY A 383 -18.71 6.86 25.01
CA GLY A 383 -19.08 8.27 24.92
C GLY A 383 -19.27 8.89 26.31
N LEU A 384 -20.30 9.71 26.45
CA LEU A 384 -20.62 10.44 27.67
C LEU A 384 -21.62 9.69 28.54
N GLU A 385 -21.28 9.51 29.82
CA GLU A 385 -22.21 9.03 30.85
C GLU A 385 -22.36 10.09 31.96
N PHE A 386 -23.60 10.52 32.20
CA PHE A 386 -23.90 11.55 33.18
C PHE A 386 -24.25 10.89 34.52
N MET A 387 -23.37 11.01 35.52
CA MET A 387 -23.55 10.40 36.83
C MET A 387 -24.56 11.19 37.69
N ASP A 388 -25.39 10.46 38.43
CA ASP A 388 -26.43 10.96 39.36
C ASP A 388 -27.41 12.02 38.80
N GLN A 389 -28.62 11.59 38.43
CA GLN A 389 -29.81 12.44 38.48
C GLN A 389 -30.38 12.32 39.90
N ASP A 390 -30.00 13.19 40.85
CA ASP A 390 -30.77 13.29 42.10
C ASP A 390 -32.23 13.62 41.71
N PRO A 391 -33.21 12.76 42.00
CA PRO A 391 -34.60 12.98 41.61
C PRO A 391 -35.22 14.24 42.23
N ASN A 392 -34.55 14.87 43.21
CA ASN A 392 -34.95 16.13 43.83
C ASN A 392 -34.17 17.35 43.32
N LEU A 393 -33.09 17.16 42.55
CA LEU A 393 -32.32 18.21 41.88
C LEU A 393 -32.26 17.92 40.37
N PRO A 394 -33.42 17.94 39.67
CA PRO A 394 -33.38 18.01 38.21
C PRO A 394 -32.47 19.19 37.85
N TYR A 395 -31.58 19.01 36.86
CA TYR A 395 -30.62 20.01 36.37
C TYR A 395 -29.29 20.19 37.13
N ALA A 396 -29.03 19.44 38.21
CA ALA A 396 -27.69 19.37 38.80
C ALA A 396 -26.98 18.11 38.29
N TYR A 397 -26.26 18.21 37.17
CA TYR A 397 -25.42 17.11 36.72
C TYR A 397 -24.31 16.89 37.77
N GLY A 398 -24.08 15.63 38.13
CA GLY A 398 -22.83 15.24 38.77
C GLY A 398 -21.68 15.27 37.76
N PRO A 399 -20.50 14.78 38.17
CA PRO A 399 -19.40 14.54 37.24
C PRO A 399 -19.84 13.70 36.03
N ILE A 400 -19.22 13.93 34.88
CA ILE A 400 -19.55 13.27 33.61
C ILE A 400 -18.39 12.34 33.27
N ASP A 401 -18.67 11.05 33.12
CA ASP A 401 -17.69 10.07 32.66
C ASP A 401 -17.58 10.14 31.12
N VAL A 402 -16.36 10.03 30.64
CA VAL A 402 -16.00 10.11 29.22
C VAL A 402 -15.20 8.85 28.87
N ARG A 403 -15.69 8.06 27.92
CA ARG A 403 -15.08 6.77 27.54
C ARG A 403 -14.88 6.64 26.03
N LEU A 404 -13.67 6.29 25.61
CA LEU A 404 -13.30 6.05 24.22
C LEU A 404 -12.67 4.66 24.05
N TRP A 405 -13.20 3.82 23.15
CA TRP A 405 -12.54 2.57 22.79
C TRP A 405 -11.44 2.84 21.76
N ALA A 406 -10.19 2.67 22.17
CA ALA A 406 -9.00 2.90 21.34
C ALA A 406 -7.86 1.96 21.77
N PRO A 407 -7.99 0.64 21.52
CA PRO A 407 -7.08 -0.39 22.05
C PRO A 407 -5.64 -0.28 21.53
N THR A 408 -5.45 0.27 20.33
CA THR A 408 -4.12 0.45 19.71
C THR A 408 -3.49 1.80 20.04
N ALA A 409 -4.21 2.70 20.71
CA ALA A 409 -3.67 4.00 21.09
C ALA A 409 -2.55 3.85 22.11
N ARG A 410 -1.56 4.72 22.00
CA ARG A 410 -0.45 4.87 22.94
C ARG A 410 -0.81 5.82 24.06
N SER A 411 -1.52 6.89 23.72
CA SER A 411 -2.08 7.86 24.65
C SER A 411 -3.37 8.46 24.09
N VAL A 412 -4.27 8.86 25.00
CA VAL A 412 -5.47 9.61 24.65
C VAL A 412 -5.58 10.80 25.60
N LYS A 413 -5.84 11.99 25.05
CA LYS A 413 -6.15 13.19 25.82
C LYS A 413 -7.51 13.75 25.43
N LEU A 414 -8.16 14.39 26.39
CA LEU A 414 -9.43 15.07 26.23
C LEU A 414 -9.22 16.58 26.22
N HIS A 415 -9.50 17.22 25.07
CA HIS A 415 -9.36 18.65 24.88
C HIS A 415 -10.72 19.31 25.08
N LEU A 416 -10.86 20.15 26.10
CA LEU A 416 -12.12 20.80 26.48
C LEU A 416 -12.12 22.28 26.07
N PHE A 417 -13.21 22.72 25.43
CA PHE A 417 -13.34 24.04 24.83
C PHE A 417 -14.53 24.79 25.40
N LEU A 418 -14.36 26.08 25.72
CA LEU A 418 -15.43 26.91 26.29
C LEU A 418 -16.57 27.23 25.31
N SER A 419 -16.31 27.19 24.00
CA SER A 419 -17.28 27.44 22.93
C SER A 419 -16.92 26.66 21.65
N ALA A 420 -17.84 26.62 20.69
CA ALA A 420 -17.67 25.95 19.41
C ALA A 420 -16.51 26.53 18.57
N ASP A 421 -16.22 27.82 18.74
CA ASP A 421 -15.27 28.62 17.96
C ASP A 421 -14.03 29.04 18.76
N ALA A 422 -13.89 28.61 20.02
CA ALA A 422 -12.71 28.90 20.84
C ALA A 422 -11.43 28.46 20.11
N PRO A 423 -10.39 29.28 19.97
CA PRO A 423 -9.20 28.92 19.18
C PRO A 423 -8.40 27.78 19.83
N ASP A 424 -8.36 27.76 21.16
CA ASP A 424 -7.57 26.81 21.95
C ASP A 424 -8.44 26.08 22.95
N ALA A 425 -7.97 24.90 23.38
CA ALA A 425 -8.57 24.17 24.50
C ALA A 425 -8.30 24.95 25.79
N GLU A 426 -9.33 25.11 26.61
CA GLU A 426 -9.22 25.70 27.94
C GLU A 426 -8.58 24.72 28.92
N GLN A 427 -8.86 23.41 28.74
CA GLN A 427 -8.28 22.35 29.55
C GLN A 427 -7.94 21.14 28.67
N ILE A 428 -6.79 20.52 28.93
CA ILE A 428 -6.39 19.23 28.34
C ILE A 428 -6.21 18.24 29.48
N ILE A 429 -6.84 17.08 29.38
CA ILE A 429 -6.82 16.03 30.41
C ILE A 429 -6.25 14.76 29.80
N ASP A 430 -5.19 14.20 30.38
CA ASP A 430 -4.74 12.85 30.02
C ASP A 430 -5.78 11.83 30.48
N MET A 431 -6.27 11.01 29.54
CA MET A 431 -7.19 9.92 29.86
C MET A 431 -6.41 8.72 30.40
N THR A 432 -7.06 7.92 31.24
CA THR A 432 -6.47 6.71 31.83
C THR A 432 -6.84 5.51 30.99
N ALA A 433 -5.87 4.67 30.63
CA ALA A 433 -6.15 3.38 30.01
C ALA A 433 -6.85 2.46 31.03
N GLY A 434 -8.05 2.00 30.69
CA GLY A 434 -8.84 1.03 31.43
C GLY A 434 -8.81 -0.35 30.78
N ASP A 435 -9.76 -1.20 31.19
CA ASP A 435 -9.86 -2.57 30.69
C ASP A 435 -10.39 -2.60 29.24
N ASN A 436 -10.09 -3.69 28.51
CA ASN A 436 -10.61 -3.97 27.17
C ASN A 436 -10.36 -2.84 26.14
N GLY A 437 -9.26 -2.09 26.27
CA GLY A 437 -8.86 -1.06 25.32
C GLY A 437 -9.65 0.26 25.43
N VAL A 438 -10.40 0.46 26.51
CA VAL A 438 -11.16 1.69 26.77
C VAL A 438 -10.29 2.69 27.52
N TRP A 439 -10.29 3.94 27.05
CA TRP A 439 -9.71 5.09 27.73
C TRP A 439 -10.78 5.85 28.47
N GLU A 440 -10.52 6.21 29.72
CA GLU A 440 -11.51 6.80 30.61
C GLU A 440 -11.02 8.12 31.22
N SER A 441 -11.96 9.05 31.41
CA SER A 441 -11.76 10.26 32.21
C SER A 441 -13.09 10.68 32.83
N THR A 442 -13.02 11.54 33.84
CA THR A 442 -14.21 12.14 34.46
C THR A 442 -14.03 13.66 34.47
N ILE A 443 -15.00 14.37 33.91
CA ILE A 443 -15.02 15.84 33.86
C ILE A 443 -16.09 16.41 34.79
N GLN A 444 -15.93 17.66 35.18
CA GLN A 444 -16.89 18.35 36.04
C GLN A 444 -18.13 18.80 35.26
N GLU A 445 -19.25 18.93 35.96
CA GLU A 445 -20.56 19.34 35.42
C GLU A 445 -20.55 20.72 34.75
N ILE A 446 -19.59 21.58 35.10
CA ILE A 446 -19.41 22.90 34.47
C ILE A 446 -19.13 22.80 32.97
N TRP A 447 -18.74 21.62 32.48
CA TRP A 447 -18.53 21.35 31.06
C TRP A 447 -19.80 21.02 30.28
N TYR A 448 -20.95 20.86 30.94
CA TYR A 448 -22.23 20.67 30.25
C TYR A 448 -22.53 21.83 29.28
N GLY A 449 -22.96 21.51 28.06
CA GLY A 449 -23.21 22.47 26.98
C GLY A 449 -21.95 23.08 26.34
N LYS A 450 -20.76 22.63 26.75
CA LYS A 450 -19.47 22.99 26.14
C LYS A 450 -19.00 21.90 25.18
N TYR A 451 -17.76 22.01 24.68
CA TYR A 451 -17.28 21.17 23.58
C TYR A 451 -16.01 20.40 23.94
N TYR A 452 -15.79 19.27 23.26
CA TYR A 452 -14.54 18.52 23.38
C TYR A 452 -14.10 17.86 22.07
N LEU A 453 -12.82 17.45 22.06
CA LEU A 453 -12.18 16.59 21.06
C LEU A 453 -11.24 15.63 21.79
N TYR A 454 -10.95 14.47 21.17
CA TYR A 454 -9.88 13.59 21.61
C TYR A 454 -8.60 13.90 20.82
N GLU A 455 -7.45 13.95 21.50
CA GLU A 455 -6.13 13.78 20.89
C GLU A 455 -5.71 12.32 21.09
N VAL A 456 -5.58 11.57 20.00
CA VAL A 456 -5.24 10.15 20.00
C VAL A 456 -3.86 9.97 19.37
N GLU A 457 -2.89 9.54 20.17
CA GLU A 457 -1.55 9.15 19.71
C GLU A 457 -1.57 7.66 19.33
N VAL A 458 -1.36 7.34 18.06
CA VAL A 458 -1.51 5.96 17.54
C VAL A 458 -0.63 5.71 16.33
N TYR A 459 -0.11 4.49 16.18
CA TYR A 459 0.58 4.08 14.96
C TYR A 459 -0.41 3.95 13.79
N VAL A 460 -0.11 4.60 12.66
CA VAL A 460 -0.97 4.61 11.48
C VAL A 460 -0.26 3.88 10.32
N PRO A 461 -0.72 2.67 9.93
CA PRO A 461 -0.06 1.89 8.88
C PRO A 461 0.11 2.61 7.54
N SER A 462 -0.83 3.48 7.16
CA SER A 462 -0.77 4.20 5.87
C SER A 462 0.28 5.31 5.83
N THR A 463 0.71 5.84 6.98
CA THR A 463 1.81 6.82 7.06
C THR A 463 3.12 6.18 7.53
N GLY A 464 3.04 4.99 8.12
CA GLY A 464 4.19 4.27 8.65
C GLY A 464 4.75 4.88 9.94
N GLN A 465 4.02 5.79 10.58
CA GLN A 465 4.47 6.57 11.73
C GLN A 465 3.44 6.59 12.87
N VAL A 466 3.88 7.05 14.04
CA VAL A 466 2.99 7.38 15.16
C VAL A 466 2.45 8.79 14.93
N GLU A 467 1.13 8.90 14.81
CA GLU A 467 0.41 10.15 14.52
C GLU A 467 -0.33 10.66 15.76
N HIS A 468 -0.54 11.98 15.82
CA HIS A 468 -1.42 12.63 16.78
C HIS A 468 -2.69 13.11 16.09
N ASN A 469 -3.78 12.36 16.26
CA ASN A 469 -5.06 12.67 15.60
C ASN A 469 -5.98 13.46 16.54
N ILE A 470 -6.49 14.59 16.06
CA ILE A 470 -7.55 15.34 16.76
C ILE A 470 -8.89 14.95 16.16
N VAL A 471 -9.73 14.27 16.93
CA VAL A 471 -10.96 13.63 16.44
C VAL A 471 -12.18 13.95 17.32
N THR A 472 -13.35 13.98 16.69
CA THR A 472 -14.64 13.98 17.39
C THR A 472 -14.94 12.62 18.01
N ASP A 473 -15.97 12.58 18.86
CA ASP A 473 -16.40 11.34 19.49
C ASP A 473 -17.27 10.53 18.53
N PRO A 474 -16.97 9.25 18.25
CA PRO A 474 -17.85 8.40 17.45
C PRO A 474 -19.24 8.18 18.09
N TYR A 475 -19.36 8.42 19.40
CA TYR A 475 -20.61 8.38 20.18
C TYR A 475 -21.19 9.78 20.44
N ALA A 476 -20.80 10.79 19.64
CA ALA A 476 -21.33 12.15 19.76
C ALA A 476 -22.86 12.21 19.61
N HIS A 477 -23.53 12.87 20.56
CA HIS A 477 -24.97 13.16 20.50
C HIS A 477 -25.29 14.59 20.04
N GLY A 478 -24.28 15.45 19.98
CA GLY A 478 -24.39 16.81 19.47
C GLY A 478 -23.04 17.30 18.98
N LEU A 479 -23.05 18.25 18.05
CA LEU A 479 -21.85 18.72 17.36
C LEU A 479 -21.89 20.24 17.18
N SER A 480 -20.71 20.84 17.06
CA SER A 480 -20.59 22.20 16.52
C SER A 480 -20.92 22.22 15.02
N MET A 481 -21.04 23.42 14.45
CA MET A 481 -21.22 23.59 13.01
C MET A 481 -20.08 22.90 12.23
N ASN A 482 -20.46 22.16 11.18
CA ASN A 482 -19.56 21.33 10.36
C ASN A 482 -18.79 20.27 11.16
N SER A 483 -19.37 19.81 12.28
CA SER A 483 -18.88 18.62 13.01
C SER A 483 -17.45 18.74 13.50
N THR A 484 -17.01 19.97 13.76
CA THR A 484 -15.63 20.28 14.13
C THR A 484 -15.32 19.98 15.59
N ARG A 485 -16.34 19.79 16.44
CA ARG A 485 -16.25 19.48 17.87
C ARG A 485 -17.48 18.72 18.37
N THR A 486 -17.28 17.86 19.35
CA THR A 486 -18.37 17.19 20.05
C THR A 486 -18.97 18.09 21.12
N LEU A 487 -20.30 18.20 21.18
CA LEU A 487 -21.04 18.90 22.24
C LEU A 487 -21.29 17.96 23.42
N ILE A 488 -21.03 18.45 24.63
CA ILE A 488 -21.32 17.74 25.88
C ILE A 488 -22.80 17.96 26.22
N VAL A 489 -23.64 16.97 25.94
CA VAL A 489 -25.10 17.08 26.07
C VAL A 489 -25.76 15.77 26.47
N ASP A 490 -26.79 15.85 27.32
CA ASP A 490 -27.67 14.73 27.69
C ASP A 490 -29.00 14.88 26.95
N LEU A 491 -29.32 13.92 26.06
CA LEU A 491 -30.57 13.93 25.29
C LEU A 491 -31.83 13.78 26.18
N ASN A 492 -31.68 13.41 27.45
CA ASN A 492 -32.77 13.38 28.40
C ASN A 492 -33.12 14.75 28.98
N ASP A 493 -32.28 15.77 28.78
CA ASP A 493 -32.50 17.13 29.27
C ASP A 493 -33.87 17.65 28.80
N PRO A 494 -34.79 18.01 29.72
CA PRO A 494 -36.10 18.54 29.38
C PRO A 494 -36.05 19.78 28.48
N MET A 495 -34.98 20.56 28.49
CA MET A 495 -34.81 21.74 27.62
C MET A 495 -34.67 21.36 26.13
N LEU A 496 -34.28 20.12 25.83
CA LEU A 496 -34.13 19.61 24.46
C LEU A 496 -35.42 18.97 23.93
N LYS A 497 -36.44 18.85 24.78
CA LYS A 497 -37.68 18.15 24.47
C LYS A 497 -38.81 19.15 24.19
N PRO A 498 -39.51 19.06 23.04
CA PRO A 498 -40.71 19.85 22.83
C PRO A 498 -41.82 19.45 23.82
N GLU A 499 -42.83 20.31 23.96
CA GLU A 499 -43.96 20.02 24.84
C GLU A 499 -44.61 18.67 24.47
N ASN A 500 -44.88 17.84 25.50
CA ASN A 500 -45.46 16.50 25.36
C ASN A 500 -44.60 15.46 24.63
N TRP A 501 -43.29 15.70 24.44
CA TRP A 501 -42.36 14.72 23.85
C TRP A 501 -42.44 13.34 24.50
N ASP A 502 -42.33 13.27 25.83
CA ASP A 502 -42.36 12.01 26.59
C ASP A 502 -43.76 11.35 26.60
N LYS A 503 -44.79 12.01 26.05
CA LYS A 503 -46.16 11.49 25.91
C LYS A 503 -46.53 11.17 24.46
N LEU A 504 -45.61 11.33 23.51
CA LEU A 504 -45.85 11.05 22.10
C LEU A 504 -46.29 9.59 21.91
N THR A 505 -47.43 9.39 21.23
CA THR A 505 -47.91 8.06 20.86
C THR A 505 -47.91 7.92 19.34
N LYS A 506 -47.32 6.84 18.84
CA LYS A 506 -47.30 6.55 17.39
C LYS A 506 -48.71 6.12 16.93
N PRO A 507 -49.10 6.42 15.68
CA PRO A 507 -50.33 5.88 15.10
C PRO A 507 -50.35 4.34 15.16
N ALA A 508 -51.55 3.76 15.28
CA ALA A 508 -51.70 2.31 15.34
C ALA A 508 -51.36 1.66 13.99
N LEU A 509 -50.63 0.53 14.04
CA LEU A 509 -50.29 -0.31 12.90
C LEU A 509 -50.65 -1.75 13.27
N ALA A 510 -51.59 -2.37 12.55
CA ALA A 510 -52.11 -3.68 12.92
C ALA A 510 -51.16 -4.81 12.51
N ALA A 511 -50.59 -4.71 11.31
CA ALA A 511 -49.59 -5.64 10.81
C ALA A 511 -48.50 -4.90 10.00
N PRO A 512 -47.26 -5.43 9.91
CA PRO A 512 -46.21 -4.85 9.07
C PRO A 512 -46.60 -4.71 7.59
N GLU A 513 -47.48 -5.57 7.08
CA GLU A 513 -48.00 -5.53 5.71
C GLU A 513 -48.87 -4.30 5.42
N ASP A 514 -49.36 -3.61 6.47
CA ASP A 514 -50.14 -2.36 6.34
C ASP A 514 -49.23 -1.14 6.08
N ILE A 515 -47.90 -1.33 6.04
CA ILE A 515 -46.94 -0.26 5.79
C ILE A 515 -47.02 0.20 4.33
N SER A 516 -47.38 1.47 4.14
CA SER A 516 -47.17 2.25 2.94
C SER A 516 -46.16 3.38 3.22
N LEU A 517 -45.09 3.44 2.41
CA LEU A 517 -43.92 4.29 2.60
C LEU A 517 -43.83 5.37 1.52
N TYR A 518 -43.44 6.57 1.94
CA TYR A 518 -43.09 7.67 1.06
C TYR A 518 -41.67 8.15 1.35
N GLU A 519 -40.78 7.96 0.39
CA GLU A 519 -39.39 8.41 0.49
C GLU A 519 -39.31 9.92 0.22
N LEU A 520 -38.64 10.65 1.12
CA LEU A 520 -38.60 12.10 1.12
C LEU A 520 -37.24 12.61 1.57
N HIS A 521 -36.68 13.57 0.83
CA HIS A 521 -35.51 14.32 1.25
C HIS A 521 -35.91 15.61 1.99
N MET A 522 -35.19 15.90 3.09
CA MET A 522 -35.44 17.06 3.96
C MET A 522 -35.47 18.39 3.20
N ARG A 523 -34.51 18.60 2.28
CA ARG A 523 -34.42 19.83 1.49
C ARG A 523 -35.53 19.90 0.45
N ASP A 524 -35.77 18.80 -0.25
CA ASP A 524 -36.69 18.73 -1.39
C ASP A 524 -38.13 19.01 -0.96
N PHE A 525 -38.48 18.60 0.27
CA PHE A 525 -39.78 18.83 0.87
C PHE A 525 -40.23 20.29 0.84
N SER A 526 -39.32 21.24 1.11
CA SER A 526 -39.71 22.63 1.39
C SER A 526 -38.85 23.71 0.72
N ALA A 527 -37.75 23.35 0.05
CA ALA A 527 -36.84 24.34 -0.55
C ALA A 527 -37.54 25.29 -1.53
N ASN A 528 -38.53 24.79 -2.28
CA ASN A 528 -39.29 25.55 -3.27
C ASN A 528 -40.73 25.85 -2.84
N ASP A 529 -41.12 25.47 -1.61
CA ASP A 529 -42.45 25.76 -1.10
C ASP A 529 -42.50 27.20 -0.58
N GLU A 530 -43.06 28.11 -1.39
CA GLU A 530 -43.15 29.52 -1.04
C GLU A 530 -44.09 29.80 0.14
N THR A 531 -44.98 28.85 0.48
CA THR A 531 -45.89 28.93 1.64
C THR A 531 -45.16 28.67 2.97
N VAL A 532 -43.97 28.07 2.93
CA VAL A 532 -43.08 27.92 4.09
C VAL A 532 -42.28 29.21 4.28
N PRO A 533 -42.16 29.75 5.51
CA PRO A 533 -41.26 30.87 5.80
C PRO A 533 -39.82 30.61 5.34
N ALA A 534 -39.19 31.60 4.70
CA ALA A 534 -37.90 31.44 4.04
C ALA A 534 -36.80 30.89 4.97
N GLU A 535 -36.84 31.25 6.26
CA GLU A 535 -35.90 30.81 7.29
C GLU A 535 -36.06 29.34 7.69
N LEU A 536 -37.19 28.70 7.36
CA LEU A 536 -37.49 27.29 7.65
C LEU A 536 -37.35 26.38 6.43
N ARG A 537 -37.26 26.93 5.22
CA ARG A 537 -37.14 26.14 3.98
C ARG A 537 -35.87 25.29 3.99
N GLY A 538 -36.05 24.00 3.71
CA GLY A 538 -35.02 22.98 3.73
C GLY A 538 -34.52 22.59 5.12
N LYS A 539 -35.30 22.86 6.19
CA LYS A 539 -34.97 22.54 7.58
C LYS A 539 -36.07 21.70 8.24
N TYR A 540 -35.74 21.06 9.37
CA TYR A 540 -36.72 20.32 10.21
C TYR A 540 -37.94 21.16 10.59
N GLY A 541 -37.75 22.47 10.82
CA GLY A 541 -38.84 23.38 11.15
C GLY A 541 -39.92 23.51 10.07
N ALA A 542 -39.65 23.18 8.80
CA ALA A 542 -40.67 23.23 7.75
C ALA A 542 -41.86 22.30 8.02
N PHE A 543 -41.64 21.16 8.70
CA PHE A 543 -42.70 20.21 9.06
C PHE A 543 -43.66 20.73 10.13
N THR A 544 -43.34 21.83 10.80
CA THR A 544 -44.23 22.45 11.80
C THR A 544 -45.20 23.47 11.17
N VAL A 545 -45.00 23.85 9.91
CA VAL A 545 -45.82 24.81 9.17
C VAL A 545 -47.05 24.09 8.61
N SER A 546 -48.05 23.88 9.48
CA SER A 546 -49.20 23.01 9.20
C SER A 546 -50.08 23.44 8.02
N ASP A 547 -50.00 24.70 7.62
CA ASP A 547 -50.74 25.32 6.52
C ASP A 547 -49.90 25.47 5.23
N SER A 548 -48.68 24.93 5.20
CA SER A 548 -47.87 24.86 3.98
C SER A 548 -48.43 23.86 2.96
N ASP A 549 -48.14 24.10 1.68
CA ASP A 549 -48.51 23.19 0.59
C ASP A 549 -47.92 21.80 0.80
N GLY A 550 -46.66 21.71 1.25
CA GLY A 550 -46.00 20.45 1.59
C GLY A 550 -46.72 19.68 2.71
N MET A 551 -47.06 20.32 3.82
CA MET A 551 -47.77 19.66 4.92
C MET A 551 -49.22 19.30 4.56
N ALA A 552 -49.91 20.16 3.79
CA ALA A 552 -51.24 19.85 3.26
C ALA A 552 -51.20 18.62 2.34
N HIS A 553 -50.18 18.50 1.50
CA HIS A 553 -49.96 17.32 0.65
C HIS A 553 -49.69 16.06 1.48
N LEU A 554 -48.77 16.11 2.45
CA LEU A 554 -48.47 14.96 3.32
C LEU A 554 -49.70 14.51 4.12
N LYS A 555 -50.51 15.45 4.60
CA LYS A 555 -51.77 15.15 5.28
C LYS A 555 -52.76 14.45 4.34
N ALA A 556 -52.90 14.92 3.10
CA ALA A 556 -53.77 14.28 2.12
C ALA A 556 -53.30 12.85 1.79
N LEU A 557 -51.99 12.61 1.72
CA LEU A 557 -51.44 11.27 1.55
C LEU A 557 -51.73 10.38 2.76
N ALA A 558 -51.56 10.91 3.98
CA ALA A 558 -51.87 10.18 5.21
C ALA A 558 -53.36 9.81 5.30
N ASP A 559 -54.26 10.74 4.98
CA ASP A 559 -55.71 10.52 4.91
C ASP A 559 -56.09 9.47 3.84
N ALA A 560 -55.29 9.36 2.76
CA ALA A 560 -55.45 8.35 1.72
C ALA A 560 -54.86 6.97 2.08
N GLY A 561 -54.18 6.85 3.23
CA GLY A 561 -53.62 5.58 3.73
C GLY A 561 -52.10 5.49 3.67
N LEU A 562 -51.37 6.58 3.40
CA LEU A 562 -49.94 6.60 3.65
C LEU A 562 -49.67 6.48 5.16
N THR A 563 -48.73 5.63 5.54
CA THR A 563 -48.49 5.31 6.97
C THR A 563 -47.13 5.77 7.48
N HIS A 564 -46.12 5.85 6.61
CA HIS A 564 -44.74 6.10 6.99
C HIS A 564 -44.05 7.06 6.02
N LEU A 565 -43.24 7.96 6.58
CA LEU A 565 -42.25 8.71 5.83
C LEU A 565 -40.89 8.04 6.01
N HIS A 566 -40.20 7.81 4.90
CA HIS A 566 -38.81 7.41 4.89
C HIS A 566 -37.97 8.64 4.56
N LEU A 567 -37.32 9.21 5.57
CA LEU A 567 -36.42 10.35 5.37
C LEU A 567 -35.08 9.85 4.86
N LEU A 568 -34.58 10.45 3.77
CA LEU A 568 -33.16 10.35 3.38
C LEU A 568 -32.25 10.81 4.54
N PRO A 569 -30.93 10.50 4.51
CA PRO A 569 -30.04 10.68 5.67
C PRO A 569 -30.24 12.00 6.45
N VAL A 570 -30.57 11.85 7.73
CA VAL A 570 -30.78 12.94 8.72
C VAL A 570 -29.83 12.85 9.93
N PHE A 571 -28.91 11.90 9.91
CA PHE A 571 -27.73 11.91 10.78
C PHE A 571 -26.69 12.91 10.22
N ASP A 572 -25.55 13.06 10.89
CA ASP A 572 -24.46 13.92 10.41
C ASP A 572 -23.77 13.31 9.19
N ILE A 573 -23.82 14.00 8.04
CA ILE A 573 -23.45 13.46 6.70
C ILE A 573 -22.09 13.91 6.20
#